data_AF-A0A524E233-F1
#
_entry.id   AF-A0A524E233-F1
#
_cell.length_a   1.000
_cell.length_b   1.000
_cell.length_c   1.000
_cell.angle_alpha   90.00
_cell.angle_beta   90.00
_cell.angle_gamma   90.00
#
_symmetry.space_group_name_H-M   'P 1'
#
loop_
_entity.id
_entity.type
_entity.pdbx_description
1 polymer ?
#
loop_
_entity_poly.entity_id
_entity_poly.type
_entity_poly.pdbx_seq_one_letter_code
_entity_poly.pdbx_strand_id
1 'polypeptide(L)' 'MFDFCDKCGGMMLPSKLSEESVLECNVCGNIKALDGDLIDDYKFTKVIKHQTNP' A
#
# COMPACT_ATOMS: atom_id res chain seq x y z
N MET A 1 2.59 -7.56 9.16
CA MET A 1 3.63 -8.27 8.38
C MET A 1 4.35 -7.25 7.50
N PHE A 2 5.63 -7.45 7.16
CA PHE A 2 6.35 -6.56 6.21
C PHE A 2 6.61 -7.35 4.92
N ASP A 3 6.16 -6.80 3.79
CA ASP A 3 6.38 -7.38 2.45
C ASP A 3 7.47 -6.59 1.70
N PHE A 4 8.26 -7.28 0.89
CA PHE A 4 9.32 -6.70 0.07
C PHE A 4 9.06 -6.96 -1.41
N CYS A 5 9.50 -6.03 -2.26
CA CYS A 5 9.29 -6.09 -3.70
C CYS A 5 10.28 -7.07 -4.34
N ASP A 6 9.76 -8.06 -5.05
CA ASP A 6 10.57 -9.08 -5.75
C ASP A 6 11.50 -8.52 -6.84
N LYS A 7 11.22 -7.31 -7.34
CA LYS A 7 12.02 -6.67 -8.39
C LYS A 7 13.21 -5.89 -7.89
N CYS A 8 13.08 -5.23 -6.74
CA CYS A 8 14.09 -4.27 -6.27
C CYS A 8 14.47 -4.41 -4.80
N GLY A 9 13.83 -5.32 -4.06
CA GLY A 9 14.01 -5.50 -2.62
C GLY A 9 13.45 -4.36 -1.77
N GLY A 10 12.81 -3.36 -2.37
CA GLY A 10 12.20 -2.23 -1.65
C GLY A 10 10.97 -2.65 -0.84
N MET A 11 10.67 -1.94 0.24
CA MET A 11 9.49 -2.20 1.06
C MET A 11 8.20 -1.97 0.27
N MET A 12 7.26 -2.90 0.38
CA MET A 12 5.91 -2.76 -0.15
C MET A 12 5.00 -2.14 0.91
N LEU A 13 4.23 -1.14 0.51
CA LEU A 13 3.32 -0.41 1.38
C LEU A 13 1.87 -0.61 0.93
N PRO A 14 0.93 -0.78 1.87
CA PRO A 14 -0.49 -0.82 1.54
C PRO A 14 -0.93 0.50 0.89
N SER A 15 -1.48 0.40 -0.31
CA SER A 15 -1.99 1.50 -1.13
C SER A 15 -3.41 1.15 -1.59
N LYS A 16 -4.19 2.16 -1.96
CA LYS A 16 -5.54 1.95 -2.51
C LYS A 16 -5.54 2.44 -3.96
N LEU A 17 -5.71 1.51 -4.89
CA LEU A 17 -5.87 1.82 -6.29
C LEU A 17 -7.36 1.68 -6.64
N SER A 18 -8.02 2.83 -6.84
CA SER A 18 -9.47 2.92 -7.03
C SER A 18 -10.25 2.34 -5.84
N GLU A 19 -10.79 1.13 -5.96
CA GLU A 19 -11.58 0.45 -4.93
C GLU A 19 -10.88 -0.78 -4.35
N GLU A 20 -9.71 -1.15 -4.89
CA GLU A 20 -8.96 -2.32 -4.49
C GLU A 20 -7.78 -1.94 -3.58
N SER A 21 -7.59 -2.73 -2.53
CA SER A 21 -6.42 -2.68 -1.69
C SER A 21 -5.26 -3.37 -2.43
N VAL A 22 -4.16 -2.66 -2.62
CA VAL A 22 -2.95 -3.19 -3.28
C VAL A 22 -1.72 -2.91 -2.42
N LEU A 23 -0.62 -3.62 -2.69
CA LEU A 23 0.70 -3.30 -2.17
C LEU A 23 1.52 -2.60 -3.25
N GLU A 24 2.02 -1.42 -2.94
CA GLU A 24 2.83 -0.61 -3.86
C GLU A 24 4.26 -0.49 -3.34
N CYS A 25 5.25 -0.68 -4.19
CA CYS A 25 6.65 -0.56 -3.81
C CYS A 25 7.03 0.92 -3.72
N ASN A 26 7.53 1.35 -2.57
CA ASN A 26 7.98 2.73 -2.36
C ASN A 26 9.24 3.10 -3.18
N VAL A 27 9.93 2.12 -3.78
CA VAL A 27 11.18 2.35 -4.52
C VAL A 27 10.95 2.36 -6.04
N CYS A 28 10.28 1.33 -6.57
CA CYS A 28 10.12 1.17 -8.02
C CYS A 28 8.68 1.29 -8.51
N GLY A 29 7.71 1.51 -7.61
CA GLY A 29 6.29 1.62 -7.96
C GLY A 29 5.63 0.30 -8.41
N ASN A 30 6.28 -0.85 -8.21
CA ASN A 30 5.67 -2.14 -8.54
C ASN A 30 4.41 -2.36 -7.69
N ILE A 31 3.32 -2.78 -8.33
CA ILE A 31 2.04 -3.04 -7.69
C ILE A 31 1.83 -4.55 -7.57
N LYS A 32 1.38 -5.01 -6.41
CA LYS A 32 0.99 -6.38 -6.10
C LYS A 32 -0.44 -6.35 -5.57
N ALA A 33 -1.34 -7.12 -6.18
CA ALA A 33 -2.71 -7.23 -5.68
C ALA A 33 -2.70 -7.87 -4.29
N LEU A 34 -3.54 -7.37 -3.39
CA LEU A 34 -3.80 -8.07 -2.13
C LEU A 34 -5.05 -8.91 -2.31
N ASP A 35 -4.87 -10.22 -2.29
CA ASP A 35 -5.99 -11.16 -2.26
C ASP A 35 -6.71 -11.07 -0.90
N GLY A 36 -8.04 -11.23 -0.92
CA GLY A 36 -8.94 -10.88 0.18
C GLY A 36 -8.58 -11.45 1.55
N ASP A 37 -7.92 -12.59 1.62
CA ASP A 37 -7.51 -13.24 2.87
C ASP A 37 -6.37 -12.50 3.60
N LEU A 38 -5.56 -11.70 2.88
CA LEU A 38 -4.47 -10.92 3.47
C LEU A 38 -4.92 -9.52 3.90
N ILE A 39 -6.11 -9.07 3.48
CA ILE A 39 -6.60 -7.71 3.79
C ILE A 39 -6.79 -7.53 5.30
N ASP A 40 -7.20 -8.58 6.02
CA ASP A 40 -7.42 -8.54 7.47
C ASP A 40 -6.12 -8.35 8.27
N ASP A 41 -4.98 -8.83 7.74
CA ASP A 41 -3.66 -8.67 8.37
C ASP A 41 -3.06 -7.26 8.17
N TYR A 42 -3.62 -6.47 7.25
CA TYR A 42 -3.13 -5.15 6.90
C TYR A 42 -4.10 -4.04 7.33
N LYS A 43 -3.66 -3.18 8.26
CA LYS A 43 -4.44 -2.01 8.69
C LYS A 43 -4.27 -0.83 7.71
N PHE A 44 -5.24 -0.66 6.82
CA PHE A 44 -5.30 0.50 5.93
C PHE A 44 -5.82 1.74 6.68
N THR A 45 -4.91 2.66 7.01
CA THR A 45 -5.29 3.94 7.62
C THR A 45 -5.27 5.03 6.56
N LYS A 46 -6.44 5.54 6.15
CA LYS A 46 -6.51 6.68 5.23
C LYS A 46 -6.23 7.97 6.01
N VAL A 47 -5.04 8.52 5.84
CA VAL A 47 -4.73 9.86 6.38
C VAL A 47 -5.34 10.90 5.44
N ILE A 48 -6.46 11.49 5.86
CA ILE A 48 -7.06 12.64 5.16
C ILE A 48 -6.25 13.86 5.59
N LYS A 49 -5.38 14.36 4.70
CA LYS A 49 -4.73 15.65 4.92
C LYS A 49 -5.79 16.74 4.74
N HIS A 50 -6.27 17.32 5.84
CA HIS A 50 -6.93 18.61 5.76
C HIS A 50 -5.87 19.64 5.38
N GLN A 51 -6.02 20.29 4.21
CA GLN A 51 -5.24 21.49 3.92
C GLN A 51 -5.64 22.54 4.96
N THR A 52 -4.81 22.77 5.98
CA THR A 52 -4.87 24.01 6.75
C THR A 52 -4.49 25.13 5.81
N ASN A 53 -5.51 25.81 5.28
CA ASN A 53 -5.33 27.03 4.51
C ASN A 53 -4.77 28.09 5.48
N PRO A 54 -3.62 28.73 5.17
CA PRO A 54 -3.08 29.82 5.98
C PRO A 54 -3.94 31.09 5.92
#